data_AF-A0A6L2PX90-F1
#
_entry.id   AF-A0A6L2PX90-F1
#
_cell.length_a   1.000
_cell.length_b   1.000
_cell.length_c   1.000
_cell.angle_alpha   90.00
_cell.angle_beta   90.00
_cell.angle_gamma   90.00
#
_symmetry.space_group_name_H-M   'P 1'
#
loop_
_entity.id
_entity.type
_entity.pdbx_description
1 polymer ?
#
loop_
_entity_poly.entity_id
_entity_poly.type
_entity_poly.pdbx_seq_one_letter_code
_entity_poly.pdbx_strand_id
1 'polypeptide(L)'
;MRVVSSNLRLLLFFEDTSSMLVRSNATFIGVREQLKKDPATEIKIKIQKLLTKRKSVFTPTQTYKLTTYHNSSPFIYGFLKIHKPDRPLRHIISFTGSPSYALPGFLHNILSPLVGNTKSLVKKSLYFKELLNNTQVEASDILVSSGIANLFTNVPVDEALEMVVLL
;
A
#
# COMPACT_ATOMS: atom_id res chain seq x y z
N MET A 1 14.83 -13.75 -17.49
CA MET A 1 15.95 -14.17 -16.61
C MET A 1 15.34 -14.83 -15.37
N ARG A 2 15.62 -16.12 -15.14
CA ARG A 2 15.11 -16.90 -13.99
C ARG A 2 16.11 -16.73 -12.85
N VAL A 3 15.70 -16.17 -11.72
CA VAL A 3 16.42 -16.30 -10.46
C VAL A 3 15.41 -16.72 -9.40
N VAL A 4 15.60 -17.95 -8.91
CA VAL A 4 14.93 -18.51 -7.76
C VAL A 4 15.81 -18.20 -6.56
N SER A 5 15.34 -17.40 -5.62
CA SER A 5 15.96 -17.29 -4.29
C SER A 5 14.94 -16.80 -3.27
N SER A 6 15.06 -17.37 -2.10
CA SER A 6 14.08 -17.52 -1.03
C SER A 6 14.04 -16.35 -0.05
N ASN A 7 12.85 -16.18 0.54
CA ASN A 7 12.58 -15.50 1.82
C ASN A 7 12.63 -13.97 1.84
N LEU A 8 11.59 -13.32 1.30
CA LEU A 8 10.59 -12.52 2.05
C LEU A 8 9.68 -11.83 1.02
N ARG A 9 8.75 -12.57 0.39
CA ARG A 9 7.76 -11.96 -0.53
C ARG A 9 6.80 -11.06 0.26
N LEU A 10 7.13 -9.77 0.38
CA LEU A 10 6.13 -8.71 0.59
C LEU A 10 5.26 -8.49 -0.67
N LEU A 11 5.60 -9.17 -1.77
CA LEU A 11 4.82 -9.32 -3.00
C LEU A 11 3.67 -10.34 -2.93
N LEU A 12 3.31 -10.87 -1.74
CA LEU A 12 2.30 -11.93 -1.63
C LEU A 12 0.83 -11.49 -1.75
N PHE A 13 0.54 -10.24 -2.10
CA PHE A 13 -0.85 -9.76 -2.13
C PHE A 13 -1.31 -9.10 -3.43
N PHE A 14 -0.49 -9.01 -4.48
CA PHE A 14 -0.99 -8.49 -5.76
C PHE A 14 -1.38 -9.57 -6.77
N GLU A 15 -0.68 -10.72 -6.83
CA GLU A 15 -1.11 -11.83 -7.70
C GLU A 15 -2.33 -12.59 -7.15
N ASP A 16 -2.48 -12.66 -5.82
CA ASP A 16 -3.50 -13.49 -5.17
C ASP A 16 -4.81 -12.72 -4.85
N THR A 17 -4.79 -11.38 -4.93
CA THR A 17 -5.97 -10.55 -4.62
C THR A 17 -7.03 -10.54 -5.72
N SER A 18 -6.73 -11.07 -6.91
CA SER A 18 -7.75 -11.41 -7.90
C SER A 18 -8.83 -12.35 -7.34
N SER A 19 -8.50 -13.13 -6.29
CA SER A 19 -9.43 -14.06 -5.63
C SER A 19 -10.27 -13.46 -4.49
N MET A 20 -10.05 -12.20 -4.10
CA MET A 20 -10.60 -11.63 -2.86
C MET A 20 -11.58 -10.46 -3.11
N LEU A 21 -12.84 -10.79 -3.40
CA LEU A 21 -13.90 -9.80 -3.68
C LEU A 21 -15.13 -10.00 -2.77
N VAL A 22 -15.34 -9.12 -1.76
CA VAL A 22 -16.51 -9.22 -0.85
C VAL A 22 -17.06 -7.88 -0.31
N ARG A 23 -18.22 -7.46 -0.88
CA ARG A 23 -19.31 -6.52 -0.45
C ARG A 23 -19.08 -5.01 -0.24
N SER A 24 -19.97 -4.23 -0.88
CA SER A 24 -20.71 -3.11 -0.29
C SER A 24 -22.01 -2.83 -1.07
N ASN A 25 -23.07 -2.41 -0.38
CA ASN A 25 -24.36 -2.00 -0.94
C ASN A 25 -24.29 -0.53 -1.40
N ALA A 26 -23.77 -0.30 -2.60
CA ALA A 26 -24.06 0.85 -3.43
C ALA A 26 -23.47 0.53 -4.81
N THR A 27 -24.35 0.39 -5.80
CA THR A 27 -24.12 0.26 -7.25
C THR A 27 -22.64 0.20 -7.68
N PHE A 28 -22.08 -1.01 -7.83
CA PHE A 28 -21.22 -1.47 -8.93
C PHE A 28 -20.88 -2.96 -8.70
N ILE A 29 -21.03 -3.78 -9.76
CA ILE A 29 -21.06 -5.24 -9.72
C ILE A 29 -19.70 -5.81 -9.30
N GLY A 30 -19.57 -6.19 -8.03
CA GLY A 30 -18.53 -7.12 -7.56
C GLY A 30 -19.15 -8.51 -7.43
N VAL A 31 -18.83 -9.41 -8.35
CA VAL A 31 -19.20 -10.83 -8.23
C VAL A 31 -18.50 -11.39 -6.99
N ARG A 32 -19.29 -11.94 -6.07
CA ARG A 32 -18.79 -12.68 -4.91
C ARG A 32 -18.63 -14.13 -5.30
N GLU A 33 -17.40 -14.59 -5.47
CA GLU A 33 -17.13 -16.02 -5.43
C GLU A 33 -16.87 -16.45 -3.99
N GLN A 34 -17.57 -17.49 -3.53
CA GLN A 34 -17.24 -18.12 -2.26
C GLN A 34 -15.89 -18.84 -2.43
N LEU A 35 -14.85 -18.31 -1.79
CA LEU A 35 -13.62 -19.06 -1.64
C LEU A 35 -13.91 -20.33 -0.82
N LYS A 36 -13.40 -21.47 -1.28
CA LYS A 36 -13.51 -22.76 -0.58
C LYS A 36 -12.91 -22.70 0.84
N LYS A 37 -11.99 -21.77 1.08
CA LYS A 37 -11.33 -21.53 2.36
C LYS A 37 -10.96 -20.05 2.49
N ASP A 38 -11.25 -19.45 3.64
CA ASP A 38 -10.85 -18.07 3.93
C ASP A 38 -9.35 -18.01 4.29
N PRO A 39 -8.50 -17.39 3.45
CA PRO A 39 -7.06 -17.27 3.68
C PRO A 39 -6.70 -16.31 4.81
N ALA A 40 -7.64 -15.50 5.32
CA ALA A 40 -7.41 -14.62 6.48
C ALA A 40 -6.83 -15.41 7.65
N THR A 41 -7.33 -16.63 7.88
CA THR A 41 -6.85 -17.51 8.95
C THR A 41 -5.37 -17.86 8.79
N GLU A 42 -4.93 -18.18 7.56
CA GLU A 42 -3.54 -18.52 7.30
C GLU A 42 -2.61 -17.31 7.45
N ILE A 43 -3.06 -16.14 7.00
CA ILE A 43 -2.35 -14.88 7.15
C ILE A 43 -2.20 -14.52 8.62
N LYS A 44 -3.28 -14.66 9.41
CA LYS A 44 -3.27 -14.44 10.86
C LYS A 44 -2.25 -15.33 11.55
N ILE A 45 -2.24 -16.63 11.24
CA ILE A 45 -1.28 -17.59 11.79
C ILE A 45 0.16 -17.19 11.42
N LYS A 46 0.41 -16.79 10.17
CA LYS A 46 1.75 -16.33 9.73
C LYS A 46 2.20 -15.09 10.50
N ILE A 47 1.35 -14.08 10.63
CA ILE A 47 1.64 -12.85 11.39
C ILE A 47 1.95 -13.19 12.84
N GLN A 48 1.10 -13.99 13.49
CA GLN A 48 1.30 -14.37 14.88
C GLN A 48 2.59 -15.15 15.10
N LYS A 49 2.94 -16.08 14.21
CA LYS A 49 4.24 -16.79 14.23
C LYS A 49 5.42 -15.84 14.10
N LEU A 50 5.35 -14.87 13.19
CA LEU A 50 6.43 -13.89 12.98
C LEU A 50 6.64 -12.99 14.20
N LEU A 51 5.55 -12.47 14.77
CA LEU A 51 5.62 -11.61 15.96
C LEU A 51 6.13 -12.39 17.19
N THR A 52 5.64 -13.62 17.38
CA THR A 52 6.08 -14.49 18.48
C THR A 52 7.53 -14.92 18.34
N LYS A 53 8.05 -15.07 17.12
CA LYS A 53 9.48 -15.37 16.89
C LYS A 53 10.38 -14.18 17.23
N ARG A 54 9.86 -12.95 17.22
CA ARG A 54 10.61 -11.70 17.44
C ARG A 54 10.21 -11.01 18.75
N LYS A 55 10.05 -11.78 19.84
CA LYS A 55 9.69 -11.26 21.18
C LYS A 55 10.65 -10.20 21.74
N SER A 56 11.92 -10.19 21.31
CA SER A 56 12.88 -9.17 21.71
C SER A 56 12.62 -7.80 21.06
N VAL A 57 11.91 -7.77 19.94
CA VAL A 57 11.61 -6.55 19.16
C VAL A 57 10.23 -6.00 19.49
N PHE A 58 9.26 -6.87 19.73
CA PHE A 58 7.87 -6.47 19.99
C PHE A 58 7.48 -6.68 21.45
N THR A 59 6.92 -5.64 22.07
CA THR A 59 6.33 -5.77 23.41
C THR A 59 5.06 -6.64 23.37
N PRO A 60 4.61 -7.20 24.51
CA PRO A 60 3.34 -7.93 24.57
C PRO A 60 2.15 -7.10 24.08
N THR A 61 2.13 -5.80 24.44
CA THR A 61 1.08 -4.86 24.02
C THR A 61 1.11 -4.60 22.51
N GLN A 62 2.30 -4.43 21.91
CA GLN A 62 2.44 -4.27 20.46
C GLN A 62 2.01 -5.54 19.74
N THR A 63 2.47 -6.70 20.22
CA THR A 63 2.08 -8.00 19.67
C THR A 63 0.57 -8.15 19.66
N TYR A 64 -0.09 -7.89 20.79
CA TYR A 64 -1.55 -7.94 20.90
C TYR A 64 -2.26 -7.01 19.89
N LYS A 65 -1.81 -5.75 19.78
CA LYS A 65 -2.37 -4.77 18.84
C LYS A 65 -2.19 -5.18 17.38
N LEU A 66 -1.07 -5.82 17.05
CA LEU A 66 -0.75 -6.27 15.70
C LEU A 66 -1.43 -7.60 15.32
N THR A 67 -1.80 -8.43 16.29
CA THR A 67 -2.50 -9.71 16.08
C THR A 67 -4.02 -9.58 16.22
N THR A 68 -4.62 -8.50 15.69
CA THR A 68 -6.04 -8.14 15.85
C THR A 68 -7.01 -9.33 15.85
N TYR A 69 -8.08 -9.26 16.64
CA TYR A 69 -9.06 -10.35 16.72
C TYR A 69 -9.74 -10.66 15.38
N HIS A 70 -10.00 -9.61 14.58
CA HIS A 70 -10.70 -9.70 13.31
C HIS A 70 -9.98 -10.59 12.28
N ASN A 71 -10.77 -11.39 11.55
CA ASN A 71 -10.29 -12.41 10.62
C ASN A 71 -11.12 -12.42 9.33
N SER A 72 -11.43 -11.24 8.80
CA SER A 72 -12.09 -11.14 7.49
C SER A 72 -11.06 -10.99 6.38
N SER A 73 -11.25 -11.71 5.28
CA SER A 73 -10.47 -11.45 4.07
C SER A 73 -10.65 -10.00 3.60
N PRO A 74 -9.59 -9.35 3.09
CA PRO A 74 -9.71 -8.08 2.37
C PRO A 74 -10.71 -8.19 1.21
N PHE A 75 -11.24 -7.05 0.77
CA PHE A 75 -12.11 -7.00 -0.39
C PHE A 75 -11.73 -5.85 -1.33
N ILE A 76 -11.91 -6.06 -2.63
CA ILE A 76 -11.71 -5.01 -3.63
C ILE A 76 -13.05 -4.39 -4.02
N TYR A 77 -13.07 -3.08 -4.16
CA TYR A 77 -14.14 -2.30 -4.76
C TYR A 77 -13.52 -1.22 -5.66
N GLY A 78 -14.31 -0.40 -6.35
CA GLY A 78 -13.71 0.66 -7.16
C GLY A 78 -14.69 1.71 -7.65
N PHE A 79 -14.13 2.80 -8.17
CA PHE A 79 -14.88 3.92 -8.75
C PHE A 79 -14.43 4.15 -10.19
N LEU A 80 -15.36 4.48 -11.08
CA LEU A 80 -15.03 4.82 -12.46
C LEU A 80 -14.26 6.15 -12.51
N LYS A 81 -13.19 6.19 -13.31
CA LYS A 81 -12.50 7.45 -13.64
C LYS A 81 -13.28 8.19 -14.72
N ILE A 82 -14.34 8.90 -14.34
CA ILE A 82 -15.28 9.58 -15.26
C ILE A 82 -14.65 10.59 -16.24
N HIS A 83 -13.45 11.08 -15.93
CA HIS A 83 -12.70 12.05 -16.74
C HIS A 83 -11.80 11.41 -17.82
N LYS A 84 -11.86 10.09 -18.01
CA LYS A 84 -11.08 9.36 -19.03
C LYS A 84 -12.02 8.72 -20.07
N PRO A 85 -11.62 8.63 -21.35
CA PRO A 85 -12.46 8.15 -22.44
C PRO A 85 -13.14 6.80 -22.16
N ASP A 86 -12.41 5.83 -21.61
CA ASP A 86 -12.91 4.47 -21.32
C ASP A 86 -13.46 4.31 -19.90
N ARG A 87 -13.48 5.41 -19.13
CA ARG A 87 -13.90 5.45 -17.72
C ARG A 87 -13.38 4.27 -16.89
N PRO A 88 -12.08 3.93 -16.95
CA PRO A 88 -11.55 2.73 -16.30
C PRO A 88 -11.81 2.73 -14.80
N LEU A 89 -12.04 1.55 -14.23
CA LEU A 89 -12.25 1.37 -12.79
C LEU A 89 -10.96 1.67 -12.02
N ARG A 90 -11.04 2.52 -11.01
CA ARG A 90 -10.01 2.67 -9.97
C ARG A 90 -10.31 1.66 -8.87
N HIS A 91 -9.63 0.52 -8.95
CA HIS A 91 -9.67 -0.50 -7.91
C HIS A 91 -9.09 0.04 -6.59
N ILE A 92 -9.72 -0.32 -5.47
CA ILE A 92 -9.34 -0.02 -4.10
C ILE A 92 -9.47 -1.31 -3.30
N ILE A 93 -8.41 -1.68 -2.58
CA ILE A 93 -8.41 -2.85 -1.71
C ILE A 93 -8.65 -2.37 -0.28
N SER A 94 -9.76 -2.81 0.32
CA SER A 94 -10.07 -2.58 1.73
C SER A 94 -9.50 -3.72 2.57
N PHE A 95 -8.59 -3.38 3.47
CA PHE A 95 -8.06 -4.30 4.47
C PHE A 95 -8.81 -4.21 5.81
N THR A 96 -9.90 -3.46 5.89
CA THR A 96 -10.67 -3.28 7.14
C THR A 96 -11.13 -4.63 7.68
N GLY A 97 -10.84 -4.91 8.95
CA GLY A 97 -11.16 -6.18 9.60
C GLY A 97 -10.21 -7.35 9.23
N SER A 98 -9.22 -7.11 8.36
CA SER A 98 -8.23 -8.14 8.03
C SER A 98 -7.14 -8.27 9.10
N PRO A 99 -6.55 -9.47 9.25
CA PRO A 99 -5.46 -9.70 10.20
C PRO A 99 -4.21 -8.83 9.98
N SER A 100 -4.02 -8.27 8.78
CA SER A 100 -2.88 -7.42 8.44
C SER A 100 -3.18 -5.92 8.55
N TYR A 101 -4.39 -5.51 8.93
CA TYR A 101 -4.84 -4.12 8.92
C TYR A 101 -3.96 -3.17 9.76
N ALA A 102 -3.51 -3.64 10.93
CA ALA A 102 -2.74 -2.80 11.86
C ALA A 102 -1.26 -2.65 11.47
N LEU A 103 -0.73 -3.55 10.62
CA LEU A 103 0.70 -3.58 10.29
C LEU A 103 1.18 -2.32 9.55
N PRO A 104 0.50 -1.82 8.49
CA PRO A 104 0.94 -0.61 7.79
C PRO A 104 0.97 0.62 8.69
N GLY A 105 -0.01 0.78 9.60
CA GLY A 105 -0.03 1.91 10.53
C GLY A 105 1.13 1.87 11.52
N PHE A 106 1.48 0.67 12.00
CA PHE A 106 2.67 0.49 12.83
C PHE A 106 3.97 0.81 12.08
N LEU A 107 4.12 0.30 10.86
CA LEU A 107 5.28 0.60 10.01
C LEU A 107 5.36 2.10 9.67
N HIS A 108 4.22 2.74 9.39
CA HIS A 108 4.16 4.17 9.13
C HIS A 108 4.71 4.99 10.30
N ASN A 109 4.35 4.65 11.54
CA ASN A 109 4.88 5.34 12.71
C ASN A 109 6.41 5.23 12.84
N ILE A 110 6.99 4.12 12.38
CA ILE A 110 8.44 3.92 12.36
C ILE A 110 9.10 4.69 11.21
N LEU A 111 8.51 4.63 10.01
CA LEU A 111 9.11 5.17 8.79
C LEU A 111 8.86 6.67 8.61
N SER A 112 7.77 7.21 9.15
CA SER A 112 7.37 8.61 8.96
C SER A 112 8.42 9.64 9.35
N PRO A 113 9.24 9.47 10.42
CA PRO A 113 10.30 10.43 10.74
C PRO A 113 11.46 10.42 9.73
N LEU A 114 11.63 9.31 9.00
CA LEU A 114 12.70 9.12 8.01
C LEU A 114 12.34 9.73 6.65
N VAL A 115 11.05 9.95 6.39
CA VAL A 115 10.54 10.42 5.10
C VAL A 115 10.31 11.93 5.12
N GLY A 116 10.67 12.58 4.02
CA GLY A 116 10.28 13.96 3.74
C GLY A 116 11.29 15.04 4.10
N ASN A 117 12.55 14.67 4.15
CA ASN A 117 13.72 15.56 4.24
C ASN A 117 14.38 15.81 2.86
N THR A 118 13.72 15.44 1.77
CA THR A 118 14.23 15.66 0.41
C THR A 118 13.92 17.07 -0.07
N LYS A 119 14.91 17.73 -0.70
CA LYS A 119 14.77 19.10 -1.24
C LYS A 119 13.63 19.25 -2.26
N SER A 120 13.27 18.17 -2.95
CA SER A 120 12.19 18.13 -3.95
C SER A 120 10.79 17.88 -3.35
N LEU A 121 10.66 17.63 -2.05
CA LEU A 121 9.36 17.35 -1.46
C LEU A 121 8.54 18.63 -1.29
N VAL A 122 7.40 18.67 -1.97
CA VAL A 122 6.39 19.72 -1.81
C VAL A 122 5.24 19.18 -0.95
N LYS A 123 5.17 19.63 0.32
CA LYS A 123 4.18 19.10 1.30
C LYS A 123 2.78 19.71 1.14
N LYS A 124 2.68 20.94 0.63
CA LYS A 124 1.41 21.69 0.57
C LYS A 124 1.30 22.40 -0.77
N SER A 125 0.08 22.44 -1.31
CA SER A 125 -0.22 23.15 -2.57
C SER A 125 -0.01 24.65 -2.47
N LEU A 126 -0.26 25.25 -1.30
CA LEU A 126 0.02 26.69 -1.08
C LEU A 126 1.51 26.99 -1.17
N TYR A 127 2.35 26.16 -0.53
CA TYR A 127 3.81 26.27 -0.63
C TYR A 127 4.28 26.09 -2.08
N PHE A 128 3.67 25.17 -2.84
CA PHE A 128 3.96 25.03 -4.27
C PHE A 128 3.64 26.30 -5.06
N LYS A 129 2.50 26.92 -4.78
CA LYS A 129 2.11 28.19 -5.43
C LYS A 129 3.12 29.30 -5.12
N GLU A 130 3.54 29.43 -3.87
CA GLU A 130 4.57 30.40 -3.47
C GLU A 130 5.89 30.13 -4.17
N LEU A 131 6.31 28.86 -4.26
CA LEU A 131 7.51 28.46 -4.99
C LEU A 131 7.43 28.90 -6.45
N LEU A 132 6.32 28.65 -7.13
CA LEU A 132 6.12 29.04 -8.53
C LEU A 132 6.13 30.57 -8.70
N ASN A 133 5.48 31.31 -7.82
CA ASN A 133 5.45 32.79 -7.88
C ASN A 133 6.85 33.41 -7.69
N ASN A 134 7.73 32.74 -6.94
CA ASN A 134 9.08 33.20 -6.67
C ASN A 134 10.13 32.64 -7.66
N THR A 135 9.72 31.79 -8.60
CA THR A 135 10.62 31.21 -9.60
C THR A 135 10.73 32.18 -10.78
N GLN A 136 11.95 32.65 -11.06
CA GLN A 136 12.25 33.41 -12.28
C GLN A 136 12.32 32.45 -13.47
N VAL A 137 11.68 32.83 -14.58
CA VAL A 137 11.59 32.01 -15.79
C VAL A 137 12.03 32.88 -16.97
N GLU A 138 13.02 32.42 -17.72
CA GLU A 138 13.51 33.09 -18.92
C GLU A 138 12.65 32.74 -20.14
N ALA A 139 12.69 33.56 -21.19
CA ALA A 139 11.94 33.31 -22.41
C ALA A 139 12.34 32.00 -23.14
N SER A 140 13.53 31.48 -22.86
CA SER A 140 14.03 30.20 -23.37
C SER A 140 13.60 28.99 -22.57
N ASP A 141 13.01 29.18 -21.38
CA ASP A 141 12.66 28.07 -20.49
C ASP A 141 11.41 27.33 -20.96
N ILE A 142 11.36 26.03 -20.67
CA ILE A 142 10.25 25.15 -21.04
C ILE A 142 9.73 24.45 -19.79
N LEU A 143 8.43 24.56 -19.55
CA LEU A 143 7.75 23.80 -18.51
C LEU A 143 7.36 22.41 -19.03
N VAL A 144 7.86 21.37 -18.36
CA VAL A 144 7.53 19.98 -18.68
C VAL A 144 6.67 19.39 -17.56
N SER A 145 5.48 18.91 -17.91
CA SER A 145 4.60 18.18 -16.99
C SER A 145 4.62 16.69 -17.33
N SER A 146 5.04 15.88 -16.36
CA SER A 146 5.09 14.42 -16.48
C SER A 146 4.30 13.76 -15.36
N GLY A 147 3.49 12.77 -15.71
CA GLY A 147 2.72 11.97 -14.75
C GLY A 147 3.23 10.55 -14.66
N ILE A 148 3.27 10.00 -13.44
CA ILE A 148 3.58 8.59 -13.23
C ILE A 148 2.31 7.76 -13.41
N ALA A 149 2.35 6.78 -14.31
CA ALA A 149 1.29 5.80 -14.46
C ALA A 149 1.43 4.69 -13.40
N ASN A 150 0.29 4.28 -12.82
CA ASN A 150 0.19 3.11 -11.94
C ASN A 150 1.20 3.09 -10.78
N LEU A 151 1.44 4.24 -10.13
CA LEU A 151 2.43 4.40 -9.06
C LEU A 151 2.40 3.29 -8.00
N PHE A 152 1.22 2.87 -7.54
CA PHE A 152 1.08 1.87 -6.47
C PHE A 152 1.46 0.44 -6.90
N THR A 153 1.24 0.06 -8.16
CA THR A 153 1.53 -1.30 -8.63
C THR A 153 2.93 -1.42 -9.25
N ASN A 154 3.58 -0.29 -9.53
CA ASN A 154 4.90 -0.23 -10.15
C ASN A 154 6.01 0.15 -9.15
N VAL A 155 5.75 0.04 -7.84
CA VAL A 155 6.80 0.28 -6.84
C VAL A 155 7.79 -0.90 -6.87
N PRO A 156 9.09 -0.65 -7.11
CA PRO A 156 10.12 -1.69 -7.06
C PRO A 156 10.32 -2.15 -5.62
N VAL A 157 9.73 -3.30 -5.26
CA VAL A 157 9.64 -3.76 -3.87
C VAL A 157 11.00 -4.13 -3.28
N ASP A 158 11.86 -4.77 -4.06
CA ASP A 158 13.18 -5.22 -3.58
C ASP A 158 14.07 -4.00 -3.29
N GLU A 159 14.13 -3.04 -4.21
CA GLU A 159 14.85 -1.78 -4.05
C GLU A 159 14.29 -0.94 -2.90
N ALA A 160 12.96 -0.93 -2.72
CA ALA A 160 12.34 -0.24 -1.59
C ALA A 160 12.73 -0.89 -0.24
N LEU A 161 12.87 -2.22 -0.19
CA LEU A 161 13.32 -2.93 1.01
C LEU A 161 14.80 -2.64 1.31
N GLU A 162 15.67 -2.61 0.30
CA GLU A 162 17.07 -2.24 0.46
C GLU A 162 17.21 -0.83 1.06
N MET A 163 16.43 0.13 0.55
CA MET A 163 16.41 1.49 1.10
C MET A 163 16.02 1.53 2.58
N VAL A 164 15.06 0.70 3.00
CA VAL A 164 14.62 0.65 4.41
C VAL A 164 15.67 -0.01 5.31
N VAL A 165 16.44 -0.97 4.83
CA VAL A 165 17.52 -1.63 5.60
C VAL A 165 18.73 -0.71 5.79
N LEU A 166 18.96 0.22 4.85
CA LEU A 166 20.07 1.18 4.89
C LEU A 166 19.80 2.42 5.75
N LEU A 167 18.55 2.62 6.22
CA LEU A 167 18.14 3.71 7.10
C LEU A 167 18.31 3.32 8.58
#